data_AF-A0A0C9UZV3-F1
#
_entry.id   AF-A0A0C9UZV3-F1
#
_cell.length_a   1.000
_cell.length_b   1.000
_cell.length_c   1.000
_cell.angle_alpha   90.00
_cell.angle_beta   90.00
_cell.angle_gamma   90.00
#
_symmetry.space_group_name_H-M   'P 1'
#
loop_
_entity.id
_entity.type
_entity.pdbx_description
1 polymer ?
#
loop_
_entity_poly.entity_id
_entity_poly.type
_entity_poly.pdbx_seq_one_letter_code
_entity_poly.pdbx_strand_id
1 'polypeptide(L)'
;MKTHDQLLEHMFMEGYLLDGGNKRVREYMDYQFCNGNTPRNVFHHDGHVHLATRRLKTDNILGQESFVLTMLPSRVSCHFDLYLVLIQPFIITLCHVLSPVFTQHDTAEVSTFLWIRNGRWATYQMLLSYVTQFFKQTCGIENLGCHGYRHMVVEIVRLFLGSEYEVDLENEEDMLADQCGHKKSTSIRHYANELDRINKVTSKNVGRSRMMSKAWFQV
;
A
#
# COMPACT_ATOMS: atom_id res chain seq x y z
N MET A 1 12.76 22.14 -8.51
CA MET A 1 11.54 21.56 -7.92
C MET A 1 10.93 20.42 -8.75
N LYS A 2 10.94 20.42 -10.09
CA LYS A 2 10.45 19.26 -10.88
C LYS A 2 11.09 17.91 -10.49
N THR A 3 12.35 17.91 -10.08
CA THR A 3 13.10 16.70 -9.70
C THR A 3 12.67 16.08 -8.36
N HIS A 4 12.25 16.88 -7.37
CA HIS A 4 11.77 16.37 -6.08
C HIS A 4 10.36 15.80 -6.20
N ASP A 5 9.46 16.51 -6.88
CA ASP A 5 8.11 16.02 -7.18
C ASP A 5 8.15 14.69 -7.95
N GLN A 6 9.04 14.56 -8.94
CA GLN A 6 9.23 13.32 -9.70
C GLN A 6 9.76 12.19 -8.82
N LEU A 7 10.74 12.47 -7.94
CA LEU A 7 11.24 11.47 -7.00
C LEU A 7 10.12 10.97 -6.07
N LEU A 8 9.30 11.88 -5.55
CA LEU A 8 8.15 11.52 -4.71
C LEU A 8 7.10 10.72 -5.45
N GLU A 9 6.82 11.04 -6.71
CA GLU A 9 5.92 10.26 -7.55
C GLU A 9 6.45 8.83 -7.76
N HIS A 10 7.74 8.68 -8.07
CA HIS A 10 8.38 7.37 -8.19
C HIS A 10 8.32 6.58 -6.88
N MET A 11 8.73 7.18 -5.76
CA MET A 11 8.69 6.54 -4.44
C MET A 11 7.26 6.18 -4.02
N PHE A 12 6.29 7.04 -4.32
CA PHE A 12 4.88 6.76 -4.09
C PHE A 12 4.47 5.49 -4.83
N MET A 13 4.79 5.38 -6.12
CA MET A 13 4.45 4.21 -6.92
C MET A 13 5.19 2.95 -6.46
N GLU A 14 6.48 3.03 -6.14
CA GLU A 14 7.24 1.88 -5.63
C GLU A 14 6.65 1.36 -4.32
N GLY A 15 6.40 2.23 -3.35
CA GLY A 15 5.80 1.82 -2.08
C GLY A 15 4.37 1.33 -2.25
N TYR A 16 3.57 1.96 -3.11
CA TYR A 16 2.18 1.56 -3.36
C TYR A 16 2.03 0.20 -4.07
N LEU A 17 2.97 -0.13 -4.95
CA LEU A 17 2.90 -1.36 -5.75
C LEU A 17 3.65 -2.52 -5.12
N LEU A 18 4.79 -2.27 -4.46
CA LEU A 18 5.77 -3.31 -4.13
C LEU A 18 5.80 -3.70 -2.65
N ASP A 19 5.01 -3.06 -1.79
CA ASP A 19 4.93 -3.41 -0.36
C ASP A 19 4.21 -4.73 -0.08
N GLY A 20 3.65 -5.39 -1.11
CA GLY A 20 2.88 -6.63 -0.97
C GLY A 20 1.51 -6.43 -0.29
N GLY A 21 1.16 -5.20 0.06
CA GLY A 21 -0.13 -4.83 0.60
C GLY A 21 -1.11 -4.50 -0.51
N ASN A 22 -2.39 -4.49 -0.16
CA ASN A 22 -3.44 -4.05 -1.06
C ASN A 22 -3.93 -2.64 -0.69
N LYS A 23 -3.10 -1.69 -0.21
CA LYS A 23 -3.56 -0.45 0.49
C LYS A 23 -4.52 0.43 -0.33
N ARG A 24 -5.41 1.20 0.33
CA ARG A 24 -6.23 2.23 -0.38
C ARG A 24 -5.33 3.44 -0.58
N VAL A 25 -5.42 4.10 -1.74
CA VAL A 25 -4.65 5.35 -1.95
C VAL A 25 -4.96 6.37 -0.85
N ARG A 26 -6.21 6.47 -0.40
CA ARG A 26 -6.58 7.34 0.73
C ARG A 26 -5.88 6.96 2.04
N GLU A 27 -5.72 5.67 2.32
CA GLU A 27 -4.99 5.22 3.52
C GLU A 27 -3.49 5.52 3.41
N TYR A 28 -2.94 5.43 2.19
CA TYR A 28 -1.52 5.65 1.92
C TYR A 28 -1.16 7.14 1.85
N MET A 29 -2.07 7.98 1.37
CA MET A 29 -1.94 9.44 1.29
C MET A 29 -1.63 10.08 2.66
N ASP A 30 -2.18 9.51 3.73
CA ASP A 30 -2.11 10.05 5.09
C ASP A 30 -0.85 9.59 5.86
N TYR A 31 0.10 8.96 5.16
CA TYR A 31 1.29 8.40 5.80
C TYR A 31 2.20 9.48 6.38
N GLN A 32 2.54 9.29 7.65
CA GLN A 32 3.46 10.14 8.40
C GLN A 32 4.78 9.40 8.64
N PHE A 33 5.91 10.08 8.44
CA PHE A 33 7.23 9.51 8.73
C PHE A 33 7.72 9.87 10.14
N CYS A 34 7.13 10.87 10.78
CA CYS A 34 7.33 11.20 12.18
C CYS A 34 5.98 11.20 12.92
N ASN A 35 6.00 11.30 14.25
CA ASN A 35 4.77 11.35 15.03
C ASN A 35 4.16 12.75 14.93
N GLY A 36 2.88 12.83 14.57
CA GLY A 36 2.08 14.05 14.65
C GLY A 36 0.93 13.88 15.63
N ASN A 37 -0.28 14.29 15.22
CA ASN A 37 -1.51 14.00 15.96
C ASN A 37 -1.86 12.50 15.99
N THR A 38 -1.25 11.72 15.10
CA THR A 38 -1.32 10.26 15.06
C THR A 38 0.10 9.69 15.07
N PRO A 39 0.29 8.44 15.51
CA PRO A 39 1.60 7.81 15.44
C PRO A 39 2.10 7.67 13.99
N ARG A 40 3.42 7.68 13.78
CA ARG A 40 4.04 7.55 12.46
C ARG A 40 3.71 6.21 11.78
N ASN A 41 3.67 6.19 10.45
CA ASN A 41 3.41 5.01 9.62
C ASN A 41 4.68 4.32 9.13
N VAL A 42 5.81 5.02 9.12
CA VAL A 42 7.07 4.51 8.60
C VAL A 42 7.97 4.03 9.74
N PHE A 43 8.47 2.81 9.61
CA PHE A 43 9.39 2.18 10.55
C PHE A 43 10.58 1.58 9.78
N HIS A 44 11.73 1.52 10.43
CA HIS A 44 12.90 0.83 9.90
C HIS A 44 13.29 -0.29 10.84
N HIS A 45 13.40 -1.51 10.32
CA HIS A 45 13.74 -2.69 11.10
C HIS A 45 14.44 -3.71 10.20
N ASP A 46 15.54 -4.28 10.70
CA ASP A 46 16.36 -5.28 10.02
C ASP A 46 16.79 -4.92 8.59
N GLY A 47 17.09 -3.65 8.34
CA GLY A 47 17.53 -3.19 7.02
C GLY A 47 16.38 -2.97 6.02
N HIS A 48 15.14 -3.05 6.48
CA HIS A 48 13.95 -2.86 5.67
C HIS A 48 13.07 -1.74 6.23
N VAL A 49 12.43 -1.02 5.32
CA VAL A 49 11.38 -0.07 5.65
C VAL A 49 10.05 -0.82 5.74
N HIS A 50 9.35 -0.62 6.84
CA HIS A 50 8.02 -1.16 7.10
C HIS A 50 6.99 -0.04 7.11
N LEU A 51 5.84 -0.32 6.52
CA LEU A 51 4.75 0.61 6.27
C LEU A 51 3.49 0.14 7.02
N ALA A 52 3.13 0.86 8.08
CA ALA A 52 1.96 0.56 8.89
C ALA A 52 0.72 1.32 8.40
N THR A 53 -0.28 0.61 7.86
CA THR A 53 -1.61 1.18 7.56
C THR A 53 -2.53 1.01 8.77
N ARG A 54 -2.92 2.10 9.41
CA ARG A 54 -3.85 2.09 10.55
C ARG A 54 -5.32 2.06 10.11
N ARG A 55 -6.18 1.43 10.89
CA ARG A 55 -7.61 1.32 10.62
C ARG A 55 -8.44 2.05 11.67
N LEU A 56 -8.62 3.34 11.44
CA LEU A 56 -9.43 4.23 12.28
C LEU A 56 -10.87 3.73 12.53
N LYS A 57 -11.45 2.97 11.60
CA LYS A 57 -12.82 2.44 11.74
C LYS A 57 -12.94 1.32 12.78
N THR A 58 -11.92 0.48 12.91
CA THR A 58 -11.90 -0.63 13.88
C THR A 58 -11.40 -0.17 15.24
N ASP A 59 -10.49 0.81 15.28
CA ASP A 59 -9.92 1.35 16.52
C ASP A 59 -10.99 1.96 17.43
N ASN A 60 -11.91 2.75 16.86
CA ASN A 60 -13.03 3.35 17.59
C ASN A 60 -14.03 2.33 18.18
N ILE A 61 -14.04 1.09 17.69
CA ILE A 61 -14.97 0.05 18.13
C ILE A 61 -14.32 -0.87 19.17
N LEU A 62 -13.03 -1.18 19.02
CA LEU A 62 -12.31 -2.16 19.85
C LEU A 62 -11.44 -1.53 20.95
N GLY A 63 -11.18 -0.22 20.90
CA GLY A 63 -10.33 0.46 21.87
C GLY A 63 -8.84 0.04 21.80
N GLN A 64 -8.46 -0.70 20.75
CA GLN A 64 -7.10 -1.15 20.47
C GLN A 64 -6.72 -0.72 19.05
N GLU A 65 -5.47 -0.28 18.90
CA GLU A 65 -4.92 0.13 17.61
C GLU A 65 -4.76 -1.08 16.68
N SER A 66 -5.50 -1.09 15.58
CA SER A 66 -5.42 -2.09 14.52
C SER A 66 -4.66 -1.52 13.32
N PHE A 67 -3.57 -2.18 12.95
CA PHE A 67 -2.78 -1.79 11.79
C PHE A 67 -2.36 -3.00 10.95
N VAL A 68 -2.11 -2.73 9.67
CA VAL A 68 -1.50 -3.65 8.72
C VAL A 68 -0.05 -3.24 8.53
N LEU A 69 0.88 -4.11 8.87
CA LEU A 69 2.28 -3.91 8.56
C LEU A 69 2.63 -4.56 7.22
N THR A 70 3.34 -3.83 6.37
CA THR A 70 3.89 -4.35 5.12
C THR A 70 5.37 -3.97 5.02
N MET A 71 6.18 -4.88 4.51
CA MET A 71 7.62 -4.67 4.36
C MET A 71 7.96 -4.29 2.92
N LEU A 72 8.80 -3.28 2.74
CA LEU A 72 9.33 -2.92 1.43
C LEU A 72 10.52 -3.82 1.04
N PRO A 73 10.64 -4.23 -0.24
CA PRO A 73 11.83 -4.89 -0.75
C PRO A 73 13.09 -4.03 -0.49
N SER A 74 14.26 -4.65 -0.31
CA SER A 74 15.48 -3.94 0.12
C SER A 74 15.87 -2.78 -0.79
N ARG A 75 15.69 -2.92 -2.12
CA ARG A 75 15.98 -1.85 -3.08
C ARG A 75 15.07 -0.64 -2.90
N VAL A 76 13.78 -0.88 -2.66
CA VAL A 76 12.79 0.18 -2.40
C VAL A 76 13.05 0.81 -1.02
N SER A 77 13.40 0.00 -0.02
CA SER A 77 13.79 0.49 1.31
C SER A 77 14.96 1.46 1.22
N CYS A 78 15.97 1.18 0.38
CA CYS A 78 17.10 2.08 0.17
C CYS A 78 16.69 3.45 -0.40
N HIS A 79 15.70 3.49 -1.32
CA HIS A 79 15.17 4.75 -1.83
C HIS A 79 14.46 5.55 -0.73
N PHE A 80 13.66 4.87 0.11
CA PHE A 80 13.01 5.48 1.26
C PHE A 80 14.02 6.00 2.30
N ASP A 81 15.07 5.24 2.58
CA ASP A 81 16.13 5.65 3.51
C ASP A 81 16.85 6.89 3.01
N LEU A 82 17.26 6.90 1.74
CA LEU A 82 17.90 8.07 1.13
C LEU A 82 16.99 9.31 1.24
N TYR A 83 15.71 9.14 0.93
CA TYR A 83 14.77 10.25 1.00
C TYR A 83 14.57 10.74 2.44
N LEU A 84 14.27 9.85 3.38
CA LEU A 84 13.91 10.20 4.76
C LEU A 84 15.10 10.71 5.58
N VAL A 85 16.31 10.22 5.31
CA VAL A 85 17.51 10.56 6.09
C VAL A 85 18.23 11.78 5.50
N LEU A 86 18.24 11.94 4.17
CA LEU A 86 19.02 13.00 3.52
C LEU A 86 18.13 14.10 2.94
N ILE A 87 17.16 13.74 2.11
CA ILE A 87 16.41 14.71 1.31
C ILE A 87 15.36 15.42 2.16
N GLN A 88 14.58 14.69 2.95
CA GLN A 88 13.50 15.22 3.77
C GLN A 88 14.01 16.22 4.83
N PRO A 89 15.07 15.94 5.61
CA PRO A 89 15.59 16.91 6.58
C PRO A 89 16.13 18.18 5.91
N PHE A 90 16.72 18.04 4.72
CA PHE A 90 17.15 19.19 3.93
C PHE A 90 15.97 20.05 3.48
N ILE A 91 14.90 19.43 2.97
CA ILE A 91 13.67 20.15 2.56
C ILE A 91 13.02 20.86 3.75
N ILE A 92 12.89 20.19 4.89
CA ILE A 92 12.37 20.79 6.12
C ILE A 92 13.22 22.02 6.50
N THR A 93 14.54 21.90 6.45
CA THR A 93 15.46 23.01 6.74
C THR A 93 15.25 24.17 5.76
N LEU A 94 15.10 23.90 4.46
CA LEU A 94 14.80 24.91 3.45
C LEU A 94 13.47 25.63 3.73
N CYS A 95 12.42 24.91 4.12
CA CYS A 95 11.14 25.51 4.47
C CYS A 95 11.28 26.50 5.64
N HIS A 96 12.07 26.15 6.67
CA HIS A 96 12.34 27.06 7.80
C HIS A 96 13.11 28.32 7.37
N VAL A 97 14.12 28.18 6.50
CA VAL A 97 14.91 29.31 5.99
C VAL A 97 14.06 30.23 5.10
N LEU A 98 13.12 29.65 4.34
CA LEU A 98 12.21 30.35 3.44
C LEU A 98 10.88 30.75 4.12
N SER A 99 10.89 30.95 5.43
CA SER A 99 9.69 31.31 6.22
C SER A 99 8.89 32.54 5.74
N PRO A 100 9.43 33.52 4.98
CA PRO A 100 8.59 34.56 4.39
C PRO A 100 7.64 34.05 3.30
N VAL A 101 7.96 32.89 2.69
CA VAL A 101 7.19 32.27 1.60
C VAL A 101 6.32 31.11 2.14
N PHE A 102 6.82 30.36 3.11
CA PHE A 102 6.11 29.23 3.71
C PHE A 102 5.54 29.59 5.09
N THR A 103 4.27 29.28 5.31
CA THR A 103 3.67 29.46 6.62
C THR A 103 4.19 28.41 7.60
N GLN A 104 3.99 28.66 8.90
CA GLN A 104 4.28 27.68 9.94
C GLN A 104 3.49 26.38 9.73
N HIS A 105 2.27 26.49 9.19
CA HIS A 105 1.44 25.34 8.84
C HIS A 105 2.06 24.51 7.71
N ASP A 106 2.50 25.14 6.62
CA ASP A 106 3.16 24.44 5.50
C ASP A 106 4.42 23.69 5.99
N THR A 107 5.20 24.33 6.86
CA THR A 107 6.40 23.70 7.43
C THR A 107 6.05 22.50 8.31
N ALA A 108 4.95 22.58 9.07
CA ALA A 108 4.47 21.46 9.89
C ALA A 108 3.95 20.28 9.05
N GLU A 109 3.28 20.55 7.92
CA GLU A 109 2.90 19.49 6.98
C GLU A 109 4.14 18.79 6.41
N VAL A 110 5.10 19.58 5.93
CA VAL A 110 6.38 19.09 5.38
C VAL A 110 7.14 18.25 6.42
N SER A 111 7.13 18.64 7.69
CA SER A 111 7.85 17.91 8.73
C SER A 111 7.17 16.60 9.15
N THR A 112 5.95 16.33 8.71
CA THR A 112 5.12 15.23 9.25
C THR A 112 4.73 14.21 8.19
N PHE A 113 4.20 14.66 7.06
CA PHE A 113 3.63 13.77 6.03
C PHE A 113 4.65 13.40 4.96
N LEU A 114 4.52 12.19 4.43
CA LEU A 114 5.43 11.66 3.43
C LEU A 114 5.19 12.26 2.04
N TRP A 115 3.92 12.44 1.67
CA TRP A 115 3.52 12.86 0.32
C TRP A 115 3.28 14.36 0.26
N ILE A 116 4.35 15.13 0.15
CA ILE A 116 4.29 16.59 0.11
C ILE A 116 4.73 17.10 -1.26
N ARG A 117 3.86 17.87 -1.92
CA ARG A 117 4.14 18.47 -3.22
C ARG A 117 4.08 19.98 -3.12
N ASN A 118 5.12 20.66 -3.62
CA ASN A 118 5.23 22.12 -3.54
C ASN A 118 4.99 22.68 -2.13
N GLY A 119 5.46 21.97 -1.10
CA GLY A 119 5.31 22.37 0.30
C GLY A 119 3.91 22.18 0.88
N ARG A 120 3.00 21.51 0.17
CA ARG A 120 1.66 21.18 0.66
C ARG A 120 1.38 19.70 0.56
N TRP A 121 0.46 19.23 1.39
CA TRP A 121 0.03 17.84 1.31
C TRP A 121 -0.58 17.47 -0.05
N ALA A 122 -0.15 16.32 -0.60
CA ALA A 122 -0.61 15.82 -1.88
C ALA A 122 -2.10 15.47 -1.82
N THR A 123 -2.86 15.91 -2.82
CA THR A 123 -4.30 15.64 -2.88
C THR A 123 -4.58 14.23 -3.40
N TYR A 124 -5.71 13.67 -2.99
CA TYR A 124 -6.16 12.36 -3.44
C TYR A 124 -6.25 12.25 -4.97
N GLN A 125 -6.78 13.27 -5.65
CA GLN A 125 -6.91 13.29 -7.11
C GLN A 125 -5.55 13.24 -7.81
N MET A 126 -4.55 13.89 -7.22
CA MET A 126 -3.19 13.89 -7.75
C MET A 126 -2.56 12.50 -7.63
N LEU A 127 -2.64 11.88 -6.47
CA LEU A 127 -2.10 10.53 -6.25
C LEU A 127 -2.83 9.47 -7.11
N LEU A 128 -4.15 9.61 -7.29
CA LEU A 128 -4.89 8.79 -8.26
C LEU A 128 -4.35 8.95 -9.67
N SER A 129 -4.01 10.17 -10.07
CA SER A 129 -3.47 10.44 -11.41
C SER A 129 -2.11 9.77 -11.63
N TYR A 130 -1.27 9.64 -10.59
CA TYR A 130 0.00 8.90 -10.69
C TYR A 130 -0.25 7.43 -11.00
N VAL A 131 -1.19 6.80 -10.31
CA VAL A 131 -1.50 5.38 -10.53
C VAL A 131 -2.06 5.14 -11.93
N THR A 132 -3.01 5.95 -12.39
CA THR A 132 -3.60 5.78 -13.72
C THR A 132 -2.61 6.09 -14.83
N GLN A 133 -1.78 7.13 -14.68
CA GLN A 133 -0.72 7.45 -15.64
C GLN A 133 0.34 6.37 -15.69
N PHE A 134 0.76 5.82 -14.55
CA PHE A 134 1.71 4.72 -14.51
C PHE A 134 1.21 3.51 -15.31
N PHE A 135 -0.02 3.03 -15.07
CA PHE A 135 -0.55 1.89 -15.82
C PHE A 135 -0.76 2.20 -17.30
N LYS A 136 -1.17 3.42 -17.64
CA LYS A 136 -1.29 3.84 -19.03
C LYS A 136 0.05 3.88 -19.75
N GLN A 137 1.06 4.49 -19.15
CA GLN A 137 2.36 4.71 -19.80
C GLN A 137 3.25 3.46 -19.78
N THR A 138 3.31 2.77 -18.64
CA THR A 138 4.20 1.62 -18.45
C THR A 138 3.57 0.32 -18.94
N CYS A 139 2.26 0.14 -18.75
CA CYS A 139 1.57 -1.11 -19.06
C CYS A 139 0.64 -1.02 -20.28
N GLY A 140 0.38 0.18 -20.81
CA GLY A 140 -0.55 0.38 -21.93
C GLY A 140 -2.03 0.20 -21.57
N ILE A 141 -2.39 0.24 -20.28
CA ILE A 141 -3.77 -0.02 -19.82
C ILE A 141 -4.45 1.28 -19.42
N GLU A 142 -5.41 1.75 -20.22
CA GLU A 142 -6.02 3.08 -20.02
C GLU A 142 -7.00 3.18 -18.85
N ASN A 143 -7.70 2.07 -18.53
CA ASN A 143 -8.80 2.06 -17.55
C ASN A 143 -8.46 1.34 -16.24
N LEU A 144 -7.17 1.13 -15.96
CA LEU A 144 -6.74 0.49 -14.71
C LEU A 144 -6.48 1.53 -13.62
N GLY A 145 -7.45 1.68 -12.73
CA GLY A 145 -7.32 2.49 -11.52
C GLY A 145 -6.90 1.67 -10.29
N CYS A 146 -6.75 2.35 -9.16
CA CYS A 146 -6.34 1.76 -7.89
C CYS A 146 -7.24 0.60 -7.45
N HIS A 147 -8.54 0.69 -7.71
CA HIS A 147 -9.47 -0.40 -7.37
C HIS A 147 -9.19 -1.66 -8.18
N GLY A 148 -9.00 -1.53 -9.50
CA GLY A 148 -8.65 -2.64 -10.37
C GLY A 148 -7.30 -3.25 -10.00
N TYR A 149 -6.29 -2.41 -9.73
CA TYR A 149 -4.99 -2.88 -9.24
C TYR A 149 -5.11 -3.73 -7.97
N ARG A 150 -5.89 -3.27 -6.97
CA ARG A 150 -6.11 -4.03 -5.74
C ARG A 150 -6.74 -5.40 -5.98
N HIS A 151 -7.67 -5.51 -6.93
CA HIS A 151 -8.24 -6.82 -7.29
C HIS A 151 -7.17 -7.74 -7.89
N MET A 152 -6.31 -7.22 -8.75
CA MET A 152 -5.20 -8.00 -9.30
C MET A 152 -4.24 -8.47 -8.21
N VAL A 153 -3.86 -7.61 -7.26
CA VAL A 153 -2.99 -8.00 -6.13
C VAL A 153 -3.61 -9.13 -5.33
N VAL A 154 -4.91 -9.04 -4.99
CA VAL A 154 -5.62 -10.09 -4.25
C VAL A 154 -5.61 -11.42 -5.01
N GLU A 155 -5.84 -11.39 -6.33
CA GLU A 155 -5.81 -12.60 -7.15
C GLU A 155 -4.39 -13.16 -7.33
N ILE A 156 -3.38 -12.32 -7.49
CA ILE A 156 -1.96 -12.75 -7.55
C ILE A 156 -1.59 -13.47 -6.26
N VAL A 157 -1.89 -12.86 -5.11
CA VAL A 157 -1.66 -13.47 -3.79
C VAL A 157 -2.36 -14.83 -3.69
N ARG A 158 -3.64 -14.92 -4.09
CA ARG A 158 -4.40 -16.19 -4.07
C ARG A 158 -3.79 -17.27 -4.97
N LEU A 159 -3.33 -16.90 -6.16
CA LEU A 159 -2.83 -17.85 -7.17
C LEU A 159 -1.42 -18.35 -6.85
N PHE A 160 -0.53 -17.48 -6.38
CA PHE A 160 0.88 -17.79 -6.22
C PHE A 160 1.25 -18.22 -4.80
N LEU A 161 0.52 -17.77 -3.77
CA LEU A 161 0.75 -18.18 -2.38
C LEU A 161 -0.22 -19.29 -1.93
N GLY A 162 -1.01 -19.84 -2.86
CA GLY A 162 -2.04 -20.83 -2.59
C GLY A 162 -1.51 -22.15 -1.98
N SER A 163 -2.04 -22.52 -0.81
CA SER A 163 -1.91 -23.77 -0.03
C SER A 163 -0.87 -23.83 1.10
N GLU A 164 0.33 -23.24 0.98
CA GLU A 164 1.29 -23.20 2.12
C GLU A 164 0.84 -22.23 3.24
N TYR A 165 -0.15 -21.41 2.93
CA TYR A 165 -0.78 -20.44 3.82
C TYR A 165 -2.07 -20.97 4.48
N GLU A 166 -2.59 -22.12 4.04
CA GLU A 166 -3.71 -22.82 4.71
C GLU A 166 -3.22 -23.79 5.81
N VAL A 167 -1.92 -23.82 6.12
CA VAL A 167 -1.29 -24.79 7.06
C VAL A 167 -1.51 -24.45 8.54
N ASP A 168 -2.06 -23.27 8.88
CA ASP A 168 -2.41 -22.90 10.27
C ASP A 168 -3.93 -22.68 10.46
N LEU A 169 -4.76 -23.35 9.64
CA LEU A 169 -6.23 -23.24 9.69
C LEU A 169 -6.90 -23.78 10.98
N GLU A 170 -6.14 -24.39 11.89
CA GLU A 170 -6.63 -24.74 13.23
C GLU A 170 -6.54 -23.56 14.23
N ASN A 171 -5.81 -22.49 13.90
CA ASN A 171 -5.80 -21.24 14.67
C ASN A 171 -6.48 -20.11 13.87
N GLU A 172 -7.40 -19.40 14.52
CA GLU A 172 -8.52 -18.67 13.92
C GLU A 172 -8.24 -17.38 13.09
N GLU A 173 -7.02 -17.08 12.65
CA GLU A 173 -6.73 -15.79 11.99
C GLU A 173 -6.16 -15.93 10.56
N ASP A 174 -6.97 -15.51 9.57
CA ASP A 174 -6.52 -15.35 8.18
C ASP A 174 -5.68 -14.07 8.09
N MET A 175 -4.39 -14.18 8.44
CA MET A 175 -3.35 -13.13 8.35
C MET A 175 -3.36 -12.29 7.04
N LEU A 176 -3.85 -12.81 5.91
CA LEU A 176 -3.99 -12.12 4.62
C LEU A 176 -5.26 -11.30 4.59
N ALA A 177 -6.37 -11.80 5.15
CA ALA A 177 -7.57 -11.00 5.35
C ALA A 177 -7.24 -9.83 6.31
N ASP A 178 -6.44 -10.11 7.34
CA ASP A 178 -5.91 -9.09 8.25
C ASP A 178 -4.87 -8.20 7.61
N GLN A 179 -4.03 -8.67 6.69
CA GLN A 179 -3.15 -7.80 5.92
C GLN A 179 -3.93 -6.98 4.86
N CYS A 180 -5.04 -7.51 4.36
CA CYS A 180 -5.79 -6.93 3.25
C CYS A 180 -6.93 -5.99 3.65
N GLY A 181 -7.22 -5.79 4.93
CA GLY A 181 -8.33 -4.90 5.32
C GLY A 181 -9.62 -5.57 5.76
N HIS A 182 -9.76 -6.88 5.62
CA HIS A 182 -11.07 -7.50 5.44
C HIS A 182 -11.34 -8.65 6.41
N LYS A 183 -12.60 -8.77 6.85
CA LYS A 183 -13.11 -10.04 7.38
C LYS A 183 -13.25 -11.04 6.22
N LYS A 184 -13.01 -12.33 6.47
CA LYS A 184 -13.07 -13.43 5.48
C LYS A 184 -14.31 -13.37 4.58
N SER A 185 -15.49 -13.11 5.15
CA SER A 185 -16.76 -12.98 4.42
C SER A 185 -16.82 -11.75 3.49
N THR A 186 -16.20 -10.64 3.89
CA THR A 186 -16.12 -9.40 3.09
C THR A 186 -15.14 -9.55 1.93
N SER A 187 -14.00 -10.22 2.15
CA SER A 187 -13.01 -10.49 1.09
C SER A 187 -13.60 -11.33 -0.04
N ILE A 188 -14.36 -12.37 0.29
CA ILE A 188 -15.02 -13.22 -0.71
C ILE A 188 -16.06 -12.41 -1.49
N ARG A 189 -16.90 -11.62 -0.81
CA ARG A 189 -17.99 -10.87 -1.48
C ARG A 189 -17.49 -9.77 -2.44
N HIS A 190 -16.37 -9.12 -2.12
CA HIS A 190 -15.86 -8.01 -2.91
C HIS A 190 -14.88 -8.44 -4.00
N TYR A 191 -14.03 -9.45 -3.75
CA TYR A 191 -12.93 -9.82 -4.64
C TYR A 191 -13.13 -11.13 -5.39
N ALA A 192 -14.14 -11.95 -5.04
CA ALA A 192 -14.40 -13.23 -5.74
C ALA A 192 -15.53 -13.14 -6.79
N ASN A 193 -16.04 -11.94 -7.09
CA ASN A 193 -17.01 -11.76 -8.17
C ASN A 193 -16.25 -11.65 -9.51
N GLU A 194 -16.03 -12.78 -10.17
CA GLU A 194 -15.57 -12.81 -11.55
C GLU A 194 -16.67 -12.30 -12.47
N LEU A 195 -16.33 -11.39 -13.39
CA LEU A 195 -17.27 -10.85 -14.36
C LEU A 195 -17.86 -11.99 -15.22
N ASP A 196 -19.19 -12.01 -15.32
CA ASP A 196 -20.05 -12.82 -16.19
C ASP A 196 -20.43 -14.28 -15.85
N ARG A 197 -20.05 -14.92 -14.73
CA ARG A 197 -20.53 -16.31 -14.46
C ARG A 197 -20.82 -16.67 -13.01
N ILE A 198 -21.86 -17.51 -12.87
CA ILE A 198 -22.34 -18.29 -11.71
C ILE A 198 -21.40 -18.21 -10.48
N ASN A 199 -21.86 -17.55 -9.41
CA ASN A 199 -21.19 -17.36 -8.10
C ASN A 199 -20.67 -18.63 -7.37
N LYS A 200 -20.68 -19.80 -8.01
CA LYS A 200 -20.29 -21.10 -7.45
C LYS A 200 -18.93 -21.60 -7.97
N VAL A 201 -18.43 -21.05 -9.08
CA VAL A 201 -17.11 -21.39 -9.63
C VAL A 201 -16.23 -20.15 -9.50
N THR A 202 -15.28 -20.19 -8.57
CA THR A 202 -14.33 -19.10 -8.31
C THR A 202 -12.92 -19.52 -8.69
N SER A 203 -12.03 -18.57 -8.97
CA SER A 203 -10.60 -18.76 -9.21
C SER A 203 -9.95 -19.61 -8.13
N LYS A 204 -10.42 -19.48 -6.87
CA LYS A 204 -10.02 -20.33 -5.75
C LYS A 204 -10.35 -21.81 -5.97
N ASN A 205 -11.59 -22.12 -6.36
CA ASN A 205 -12.01 -23.51 -6.61
C ASN A 205 -11.33 -24.10 -7.85
N VAL A 206 -11.16 -23.31 -8.91
CA VAL A 206 -10.45 -23.71 -10.14
C VAL A 206 -8.96 -23.93 -9.87
N GLY A 207 -8.32 -23.04 -9.10
CA GLY A 207 -6.92 -23.14 -8.69
C GLY A 207 -6.63 -24.40 -7.90
N ARG A 208 -7.48 -24.75 -6.93
CA ARG A 208 -7.39 -26.01 -6.16
C ARG A 208 -7.48 -27.24 -7.08
N SER A 209 -8.48 -27.30 -7.96
CA SER A 209 -8.63 -28.40 -8.92
C SER A 209 -7.47 -28.49 -9.92
N ARG A 210 -6.89 -27.34 -10.29
CA ARG A 210 -5.70 -27.26 -11.17
C ARG A 210 -4.45 -27.80 -10.48
N MET A 211 -4.21 -27.48 -9.22
CA MET A 211 -3.07 -28.03 -8.48
C MET A 211 -3.17 -29.54 -8.32
N MET A 212 -4.36 -30.05 -7.97
CA MET A 212 -4.62 -31.49 -7.93
C MET A 212 -4.41 -32.16 -9.30
N SER A 213 -4.89 -31.53 -10.38
CA SER A 213 -4.66 -32.04 -11.74
C SER A 213 -3.17 -32.06 -12.08
N LYS A 214 -2.41 -31.00 -11.77
CA LYS A 214 -0.97 -30.96 -11.99
C LYS A 214 -0.23 -32.06 -11.21
N ALA A 215 -0.59 -32.28 -9.95
CA ALA A 215 -0.01 -33.35 -9.13
C ALA A 215 -0.31 -34.74 -9.72
N TRP A 216 -1.52 -34.94 -10.26
CA TRP A 216 -1.90 -36.18 -10.94
C TRP A 216 -1.05 -36.49 -12.18
N PHE A 217 -0.58 -35.47 -12.90
CA PHE A 217 0.32 -35.62 -14.05
C PHE A 217 1.81 -35.72 -13.68
N GLN A 218 2.15 -35.66 -12.39
CA GLN A 218 3.52 -35.79 -11.88
C GLN A 218 3.77 -37.15 -11.20
N VAL A 219 2.77 -38.03 -11.16
CA VAL A 219 2.86 -39.46 -10.80
C VAL A 219 3.00 -40.28 -12.07
#